data_AF-A0A2J8RP91-F1
#
_entry.id   AF-A0A2J8RP91-F1
#
_cell.length_a   1.000
_cell.length_b   1.000
_cell.length_c   1.000
_cell.angle_alpha   90.00
_cell.angle_beta   90.00
_cell.angle_gamma   90.00
#
_symmetry.space_group_name_H-M   'P 1'
#
loop_
_entity.id
_entity.type
_entity.pdbx_description
1 polymer ?
#
loop_
_entity_poly.entity_id
_entity_poly.type
_entity_poly.pdbx_seq_one_letter_code
_entity_poly.pdbx_strand_id
1 'polypeptide(L)'
;MEENLANRSRAELETALRDSSRVLQAMLTTQLRSFDDHFQHLLNDSERTLQGTFPGAFGELYTQNARAFRDLYSELRLYYRGANLHLEETLAEFWARLLERLFKQLNPQLLLPDDYLDCLGKQAEALRPFGEAPRELRLRATRAFVAARSFVQGLGVASDVV
;
A
#
# COMPACT_ATOMS: atom_id res chain seq x y z
N MET A 1 -60.60 8.03 10.72
CA MET A 1 -60.20 6.66 10.29
C MET A 1 -59.21 6.72 9.13
N GLU A 2 -59.48 7.52 8.09
CA GLU A 2 -58.56 7.71 6.96
C GLU A 2 -57.16 8.21 7.36
N GLU A 3 -57.07 9.22 8.23
CA GLU A 3 -55.79 9.75 8.71
C GLU A 3 -54.94 8.69 9.44
N ASN A 4 -55.56 7.81 10.23
CA ASN A 4 -54.86 6.71 10.88
C ASN A 4 -54.36 5.67 9.87
N LEU A 5 -55.12 5.39 8.81
CA LEU A 5 -54.70 4.48 7.74
C LEU A 5 -53.56 5.09 6.90
N ALA A 6 -53.61 6.39 6.61
CA ALA A 6 -52.56 7.10 5.91
C ALA A 6 -51.24 7.14 6.71
N ASN A 7 -51.33 7.37 8.02
CA ASN A 7 -50.15 7.32 8.91
C ASN A 7 -49.58 5.89 9.01
N ARG A 8 -50.45 4.87 9.03
CA ARG A 8 -50.02 3.47 9.08
C ARG A 8 -49.34 3.03 7.78
N SER A 9 -49.91 3.34 6.63
CA SER A 9 -49.31 2.99 5.34
C SER A 9 -47.97 3.70 5.13
N ARG A 10 -47.86 4.97 5.57
CA ARG A 10 -46.59 5.70 5.60
C ARG A 10 -45.56 4.99 6.49
N ALA A 11 -45.93 4.59 7.70
CA ALA A 11 -45.03 3.90 8.61
C ALA A 11 -44.57 2.53 8.08
N GLU A 12 -45.47 1.78 7.42
CA GLU A 12 -45.16 0.50 6.77
C GLU A 12 -44.18 0.72 5.61
N LEU A 13 -44.38 1.74 4.77
CA LEU A 13 -43.45 2.10 3.69
C LEU A 13 -42.08 2.54 4.23
N GLU A 14 -42.04 3.42 5.24
CA GLU A 14 -40.79 3.84 5.87
C GLU A 14 -40.03 2.65 6.47
N THR A 15 -40.75 1.68 7.04
CA THR A 15 -40.14 0.46 7.60
C THR A 15 -39.55 -0.41 6.49
N ALA A 16 -40.29 -0.65 5.41
CA ALA A 16 -39.80 -1.42 4.27
C ALA A 16 -38.55 -0.77 3.62
N LEU A 17 -38.55 0.56 3.49
CA LEU A 17 -37.39 1.31 2.97
C LEU A 17 -36.17 1.17 3.90
N ARG A 18 -36.37 1.31 5.22
CA ARG A 18 -35.29 1.14 6.21
C ARG A 18 -34.72 -0.27 6.16
N ASP A 19 -35.55 -1.30 6.06
CA ASP A 19 -35.09 -2.69 6.01
C ASP A 19 -34.32 -2.99 4.73
N SER A 20 -34.77 -2.47 3.58
CA SER A 20 -34.02 -2.60 2.33
C SER A 20 -32.67 -1.87 2.37
N SER A 21 -32.62 -0.65 2.92
CA SER A 21 -31.36 0.10 3.10
C SER A 21 -30.42 -0.65 4.04
N ARG A 22 -30.90 -1.19 5.16
CA ARG A 22 -30.10 -2.00 6.10
C ARG A 22 -29.47 -3.22 5.44
N VAL A 23 -30.22 -3.96 4.63
CA VAL A 23 -29.69 -5.12 3.91
C VAL A 23 -28.57 -4.71 2.95
N LEU A 24 -28.77 -3.62 2.21
CA LEU A 24 -27.76 -3.10 1.28
C LEU A 24 -26.51 -2.62 2.03
N GLN A 25 -26.67 -1.86 3.10
CA GLN A 25 -25.57 -1.35 3.92
C GLN A 25 -24.78 -2.48 4.57
N ALA A 26 -25.45 -3.53 5.07
CA ALA A 26 -24.80 -4.71 5.63
C ALA A 26 -23.96 -5.46 4.58
N MET A 27 -24.46 -5.57 3.34
CA MET A 27 -23.73 -6.18 2.23
C MET A 27 -22.47 -5.36 1.89
N LEU A 28 -22.61 -4.04 1.70
CA LEU A 28 -21.49 -3.15 1.38
C LEU A 28 -20.43 -3.15 2.50
N THR A 29 -20.84 -3.08 3.76
CA THR A 29 -19.93 -3.13 4.91
C THR A 29 -19.17 -4.46 4.98
N THR A 30 -19.83 -5.58 4.67
CA THR A 30 -19.20 -6.90 4.65
C THR A 30 -18.16 -6.99 3.54
N GLN A 31 -18.49 -6.52 2.34
CA GLN A 31 -17.56 -6.50 1.21
C GLN A 31 -16.37 -5.58 1.50
N LEU A 32 -16.63 -4.37 2.04
CA LEU A 32 -15.59 -3.41 2.42
C LEU A 32 -14.55 -4.06 3.34
N ARG A 33 -15.00 -4.68 4.43
CA ARG A 33 -14.11 -5.37 5.38
C ARG A 33 -13.36 -6.52 4.73
N SER A 34 -14.05 -7.37 3.97
CA SER A 34 -13.44 -8.53 3.32
C SER A 34 -12.30 -8.14 2.37
N PHE A 35 -12.51 -7.11 1.54
CA PHE A 35 -11.47 -6.65 0.61
C PHE A 35 -10.34 -5.92 1.33
N ASP A 36 -10.68 -5.09 2.34
CA ASP A 36 -9.66 -4.38 3.11
C ASP A 36 -8.72 -5.35 3.85
N ASP A 37 -9.29 -6.33 4.56
CA ASP A 37 -8.54 -7.38 5.25
C ASP A 37 -7.68 -8.19 4.26
N HIS A 38 -8.22 -8.52 3.09
CA HIS A 38 -7.49 -9.27 2.07
C HIS A 38 -6.26 -8.51 1.55
N PHE A 39 -6.39 -7.24 1.19
CA PHE A 39 -5.26 -6.45 0.69
C PHE A 39 -4.20 -6.21 1.77
N GLN A 40 -4.61 -5.96 3.03
CA GLN A 40 -3.68 -5.85 4.15
C GLN A 40 -2.95 -7.17 4.40
N HIS A 41 -3.66 -8.31 4.31
CA HIS A 41 -3.06 -9.63 4.45
C HIS A 41 -2.02 -9.91 3.36
N LEU A 42 -2.32 -9.63 2.09
CA LEU A 42 -1.38 -9.78 0.98
C LEU A 42 -0.08 -8.99 1.21
N LEU A 43 -0.19 -7.75 1.69
CA LEU A 43 0.97 -6.91 1.96
C LEU A 43 1.79 -7.43 3.14
N ASN A 44 1.12 -7.87 4.21
CA ASN A 44 1.78 -8.44 5.38
C ASN A 44 2.48 -9.77 5.06
N ASP A 45 1.85 -10.62 4.24
CA ASP A 45 2.44 -11.89 3.84
C ASP A 45 3.62 -11.67 2.90
N SER A 46 3.56 -10.70 1.98
CA SER A 46 4.71 -10.28 1.18
C SER A 46 5.89 -9.85 2.07
N GLU A 47 5.64 -9.04 3.12
CA GLU A 47 6.71 -8.63 4.05
C GLU A 47 7.28 -9.83 4.82
N ARG A 48 6.42 -10.74 5.31
CA ARG A 48 6.85 -11.96 6.02
C ARG A 48 7.70 -12.87 5.14
N THR A 49 7.29 -13.07 3.88
CA THR A 49 8.06 -13.85 2.92
C THR A 49 9.42 -13.21 2.67
N LEU A 50 9.49 -11.89 2.52
CA LEU A 50 10.75 -11.17 2.38
C LEU A 50 11.65 -11.38 3.61
N GLN A 51 11.11 -11.19 4.82
CA GLN A 51 11.85 -11.38 6.07
C GLN A 51 12.34 -12.82 6.27
N GLY A 52 11.57 -13.82 5.82
CA GLY A 52 11.95 -15.23 5.92
C GLY A 52 12.96 -15.69 4.88
N THR A 53 12.98 -15.07 3.69
CA THR A 53 13.82 -15.53 2.56
C THR A 53 15.11 -14.73 2.40
N PHE A 54 15.07 -13.41 2.63
CA PHE A 54 16.19 -12.53 2.34
C PHE A 54 17.43 -12.74 3.23
N PRO A 55 17.32 -13.10 4.53
CA PRO A 55 18.50 -13.44 5.32
C PRO A 55 19.31 -14.59 4.71
N GLY A 56 18.64 -15.62 4.19
CA GLY A 56 19.29 -16.77 3.57
C GLY A 56 19.90 -16.45 2.20
N ALA A 57 19.24 -15.60 1.42
CA ALA A 57 19.68 -15.25 0.06
C ALA A 57 20.79 -14.18 0.03
N PHE A 58 20.73 -13.19 0.94
CA PHE A 58 21.58 -11.99 0.88
C PHE A 58 22.43 -11.77 2.13
N GLY A 59 22.26 -12.56 3.19
CA GLY A 59 23.06 -12.48 4.42
C GLY A 59 23.09 -11.07 5.01
N GLU A 60 24.29 -10.57 5.28
CA GLU A 60 24.51 -9.27 5.91
C GLU A 60 24.01 -8.08 5.08
N LEU A 61 23.96 -8.21 3.74
CA LEU A 61 23.43 -7.14 2.87
C LEU A 61 21.97 -6.83 3.22
N TYR A 62 21.21 -7.86 3.57
CA TYR A 62 19.84 -7.68 4.04
C TYR A 62 19.78 -7.35 5.53
N THR A 63 20.44 -8.11 6.41
CA THR A 63 20.23 -7.95 7.87
C THR A 63 20.64 -6.57 8.39
N GLN A 64 21.68 -5.96 7.82
CA GLN A 64 22.09 -4.59 8.16
C GLN A 64 21.15 -3.51 7.58
N ASN A 65 20.40 -3.84 6.53
CA ASN A 65 19.49 -2.92 5.84
C ASN A 65 18.00 -3.25 6.05
N ALA A 66 17.66 -4.25 6.87
CA ALA A 66 16.30 -4.75 7.05
C ALA A 66 15.30 -3.66 7.45
N ARG A 67 15.77 -2.65 8.20
CA ARG A 67 14.97 -1.48 8.55
C ARG A 67 14.47 -0.70 7.32
N ALA A 68 15.29 -0.54 6.28
CA ALA A 68 14.86 0.17 5.08
C ALA A 68 13.70 -0.54 4.37
N PHE A 69 13.70 -1.87 4.34
CA PHE A 69 12.60 -2.66 3.80
C PHE A 69 11.34 -2.54 4.67
N ARG A 70 11.47 -2.69 5.98
CA ARG A 70 10.32 -2.53 6.92
C ARG A 70 9.69 -1.13 6.84
N ASP A 71 10.52 -0.10 6.73
CA ASP A 71 10.07 1.27 6.61
C ASP A 71 9.34 1.47 5.26
N LEU A 72 9.85 0.88 4.15
CA LEU A 72 9.13 0.85 2.87
C LEU A 72 7.74 0.20 2.99
N TYR A 73 7.64 -0.99 3.59
CA TYR A 73 6.32 -1.64 3.79
C TYR A 73 5.39 -0.80 4.66
N SER A 74 5.92 -0.03 5.61
CA SER A 74 5.15 0.90 6.42
C SER A 74 4.59 2.05 5.58
N GLU A 75 5.39 2.64 4.69
CA GLU A 75 4.94 3.65 3.73
C GLU A 75 3.89 3.09 2.75
N LEU A 76 4.05 1.85 2.27
CA LEU A 76 3.05 1.18 1.43
C LEU A 76 1.71 1.02 2.14
N ARG A 77 1.71 0.67 3.44
CA ARG A 77 0.49 0.60 4.27
C ARG A 77 -0.14 1.98 4.45
N LEU A 78 0.66 3.01 4.68
CA LEU A 78 0.17 4.38 4.83
C LEU A 78 -0.47 4.87 3.53
N TYR A 79 0.18 4.64 2.38
CA TYR A 79 -0.34 4.97 1.07
C TYR A 79 -1.68 4.29 0.81
N TYR A 80 -1.77 2.99 1.08
CA TYR A 80 -3.01 2.22 0.96
C TYR A 80 -4.14 2.79 1.84
N ARG A 81 -3.84 3.15 3.09
CA ARG A 81 -4.82 3.69 4.06
C ARG A 81 -5.34 5.09 3.74
N GLY A 82 -4.76 5.80 2.78
CA GLY A 82 -5.24 7.12 2.42
C GLY A 82 -4.22 8.25 2.54
N ALA A 83 -3.04 8.00 3.11
CA ALA A 83 -2.05 9.05 3.33
C ALA A 83 -1.69 9.74 2.01
N ASN A 84 -1.48 11.06 2.07
CA ASN A 84 -1.12 11.87 0.91
C ASN A 84 0.38 11.72 0.64
N LEU A 85 0.76 10.56 0.12
CA LEU A 85 2.14 10.18 -0.21
C LEU A 85 2.27 9.99 -1.71
N HIS A 86 3.38 10.46 -2.28
CA HIS A 86 3.69 10.21 -3.68
C HIS A 86 4.44 8.88 -3.80
N LEU A 87 3.70 7.79 -4.03
CA LEU A 87 4.25 6.42 -4.03
C LEU A 87 5.49 6.26 -4.94
N GLU A 88 5.51 6.93 -6.10
CA GLU A 88 6.67 6.86 -7.00
C GLU A 88 7.92 7.52 -6.39
N GLU A 89 7.77 8.60 -5.63
CA GLU A 89 8.88 9.30 -4.97
C GLU A 89 9.39 8.46 -3.79
N THR A 90 8.49 7.91 -2.98
CA THR A 90 8.84 6.99 -1.89
C THR A 90 9.65 5.79 -2.40
N LEU A 91 9.25 5.20 -3.52
CA LEU A 91 9.98 4.10 -4.13
C LEU A 91 11.35 4.57 -4.66
N ALA A 92 11.42 5.72 -5.31
CA ALA A 92 12.69 6.28 -5.80
C ALA A 92 13.67 6.56 -4.65
N GLU A 93 13.20 7.17 -3.56
CA GLU A 93 14.00 7.44 -2.36
C GLU A 93 14.50 6.16 -1.69
N PHE A 94 13.63 5.13 -1.61
CA PHE A 94 14.03 3.82 -1.11
C PHE A 94 15.18 3.23 -1.92
N TRP A 95 15.08 3.22 -3.26
CA TRP A 95 16.13 2.66 -4.12
C TRP A 95 17.43 3.47 -4.05
N ALA A 96 17.34 4.80 -4.00
CA ALA A 96 18.51 5.67 -3.86
C ALA A 96 19.27 5.37 -2.55
N ARG A 97 18.56 5.38 -1.42
CA ARG A 97 19.17 5.07 -0.11
C ARG A 97 19.69 3.63 -0.03
N LEU A 98 18.99 2.68 -0.62
CA LEU A 98 19.43 1.29 -0.66
C LEU A 98 20.72 1.14 -1.49
N LEU A 99 20.81 1.83 -2.63
CA LEU A 99 22.02 1.84 -3.46
C LEU A 99 23.23 2.34 -2.68
N GLU A 100 23.11 3.50 -2.02
CA GLU A 100 24.20 4.08 -1.24
C GLU A 100 24.69 3.13 -0.13
N ARG A 101 23.75 2.53 0.62
CA ARG A 101 24.08 1.61 1.71
C ARG A 101 24.73 0.33 1.21
N LEU A 102 24.18 -0.29 0.17
CA LEU A 102 24.75 -1.50 -0.41
C LEU A 102 26.12 -1.21 -1.04
N PHE A 103 26.29 -0.07 -1.70
CA PHE A 103 27.55 0.29 -2.31
C PHE A 103 28.65 0.50 -1.26
N LYS A 104 28.33 1.16 -0.14
CA LYS A 104 29.23 1.27 1.03
C LYS A 104 29.60 -0.10 1.60
N GLN A 105 28.61 -0.97 1.76
CA GLN A 105 28.80 -2.30 2.34
C GLN A 105 29.62 -3.25 1.45
N LEU A 106 29.50 -3.12 0.12
CA LEU A 106 30.28 -3.89 -0.85
C LEU A 106 31.72 -3.37 -1.00
N ASN A 107 31.98 -2.13 -0.60
CA ASN A 107 33.27 -1.46 -0.77
C ASN A 107 33.80 -0.86 0.55
N PRO A 108 33.95 -1.66 1.62
CA PRO A 108 34.34 -1.15 2.94
C PRO A 108 35.74 -0.52 2.97
N GLN A 109 36.61 -0.90 2.03
CA GLN A 109 37.95 -0.33 1.86
C GLN A 109 37.98 1.07 1.24
N LEU A 110 36.88 1.51 0.60
CA LEU A 110 36.79 2.81 -0.06
C LEU A 110 36.21 3.85 0.88
N LEU A 111 36.91 4.97 1.02
CA LEU A 111 36.37 6.14 1.71
C LEU A 111 35.44 6.86 0.72
N LEU A 112 34.13 6.70 0.93
CA LEU A 112 33.07 7.21 0.05
C LEU A 112 32.46 8.48 0.67
N PRO A 113 33.00 9.67 0.35
CA PRO A 113 32.42 10.93 0.81
C PRO A 113 31.03 11.14 0.21
N ASP A 114 30.21 11.98 0.84
CA ASP A 114 28.83 12.21 0.41
C ASP A 114 28.75 12.75 -1.03
N ASP A 115 29.68 13.61 -1.44
CA ASP A 115 29.81 14.09 -2.83
C ASP A 115 29.92 12.94 -3.86
N TYR A 116 30.58 11.84 -3.48
CA TYR A 116 30.70 10.67 -4.33
C TYR A 116 29.38 9.90 -4.43
N LEU A 117 28.63 9.80 -3.33
CA LEU A 117 27.33 9.14 -3.29
C LEU A 117 26.29 9.92 -4.10
N ASP A 118 26.32 11.25 -4.03
CA ASP A 118 25.49 12.11 -4.87
C ASP A 118 25.80 11.90 -6.36
N CYS A 119 27.09 11.76 -6.71
CA CYS A 119 27.51 11.41 -8.06
C CYS A 119 27.00 10.02 -8.46
N LEU A 120 27.12 9.03 -7.58
CA LEU A 120 26.62 7.68 -7.80
C LEU A 120 25.11 7.66 -8.06
N GLY A 121 24.34 8.42 -7.29
CA GLY A 121 22.90 8.59 -7.47
C GLY A 121 22.56 9.12 -8.87
N LYS A 122 23.31 10.12 -9.37
CA LYS A 122 23.15 10.66 -10.74
C LYS A 122 23.44 9.62 -11.82
N GLN A 123 24.33 8.68 -11.58
CA GLN A 123 24.66 7.60 -12.52
C GLN A 123 23.70 6.40 -12.45
N ALA A 124 22.88 6.30 -11.40
CA ALA A 124 22.03 5.15 -11.14
C ALA A 124 21.01 4.90 -12.29
N GLU A 125 20.49 5.96 -12.92
CA GLU A 125 19.55 5.83 -14.04
C GLU A 125 20.19 5.22 -15.29
N ALA A 126 21.44 5.60 -15.58
CA ALA A 126 22.18 5.13 -16.75
C ALA A 126 22.71 3.70 -16.53
N LEU A 127 23.24 3.43 -15.34
CA LEU A 127 23.88 2.15 -15.01
C LEU A 127 22.90 1.05 -14.60
N ARG A 128 21.70 1.42 -14.12
CA ARG A 128 20.67 0.50 -13.61
C ARG A 128 21.25 -0.59 -12.71
N PRO A 129 21.82 -0.23 -11.54
CA PRO A 129 22.49 -1.19 -10.65
C PRO A 129 21.56 -2.29 -10.12
N PHE A 130 20.25 -2.04 -10.08
CA PHE A 130 19.21 -3.01 -9.70
C PHE A 130 18.47 -3.60 -10.92
N GLY A 131 18.99 -3.40 -12.13
CA GLY A 131 18.33 -3.79 -13.37
C GLY A 131 16.96 -3.13 -13.55
N GLU A 132 15.99 -3.90 -14.02
CA GLU A 132 14.61 -3.43 -14.24
C GLU A 132 13.74 -3.45 -12.97
N ALA A 133 14.21 -4.05 -11.87
CA ALA A 133 13.39 -4.26 -10.68
C ALA A 133 12.77 -2.96 -10.11
N PRO A 134 13.49 -1.83 -9.98
CA PRO A 134 12.89 -0.58 -9.52
C PRO A 134 11.77 -0.08 -10.43
N ARG A 135 11.96 -0.18 -11.75
CA ARG A 135 11.00 0.28 -12.76
C ARG A 135 9.76 -0.59 -12.76
N GLU A 136 9.93 -1.91 -12.75
CA GLU A 136 8.80 -2.84 -12.72
C GLU A 136 8.00 -2.71 -11.43
N LEU A 137 8.67 -2.61 -10.29
CA LEU A 137 8.02 -2.42 -9.01
C LEU A 137 7.20 -1.12 -9.01
N ARG A 138 7.79 0.00 -9.47
CA ARG A 138 7.08 1.28 -9.57
C ARG A 138 5.82 1.18 -10.43
N LEU A 139 5.92 0.61 -11.63
CA LEU A 139 4.79 0.52 -12.55
C LEU A 139 3.68 -0.39 -12.02
N ARG A 140 4.04 -1.55 -11.47
CA ARG A 140 3.07 -2.55 -10.99
C ARG A 140 2.46 -2.13 -9.66
N ALA A 141 3.28 -1.72 -8.70
CA ALA A 141 2.82 -1.30 -7.37
C ALA A 141 1.90 -0.08 -7.48
N THR A 142 2.30 0.96 -8.21
CA THR A 142 1.47 2.18 -8.32
C THR A 142 0.07 1.87 -8.84
N ARG A 143 -0.03 1.07 -9.91
CA ARG A 143 -1.33 0.66 -10.46
C ARG A 143 -2.12 -0.22 -9.49
N ALA A 144 -1.47 -1.20 -8.87
CA ALA A 144 -2.13 -2.13 -7.96
C ALA A 144 -2.66 -1.42 -6.70
N PHE A 145 -1.84 -0.58 -6.07
CA PHE A 145 -2.23 0.15 -4.87
C PHE A 145 -3.32 1.18 -5.14
N VAL A 146 -3.24 1.93 -6.25
CA VAL A 146 -4.31 2.88 -6.64
C VAL A 146 -5.61 2.13 -6.86
N ALA A 147 -5.60 1.00 -7.58
CA ALA A 147 -6.79 0.21 -7.85
C ALA A 147 -7.41 -0.36 -6.56
N ALA A 148 -6.60 -1.01 -5.72
CA ALA A 148 -7.05 -1.61 -4.46
C ALA A 148 -7.63 -0.54 -3.51
N ARG A 149 -6.90 0.57 -3.31
CA ARG A 149 -7.35 1.69 -2.49
C ARG A 149 -8.64 2.30 -3.01
N SER A 150 -8.72 2.60 -4.31
CA SER A 150 -9.91 3.21 -4.90
C SER A 150 -11.13 2.31 -4.82
N PHE A 151 -10.94 0.99 -4.94
CA PHE A 151 -12.02 0.01 -4.82
C PHE A 151 -12.58 -0.02 -3.38
N VAL A 152 -11.71 -0.13 -2.37
CA VAL A 152 -12.11 -0.13 -0.96
C VAL A 152 -12.75 1.21 -0.57
N GLN A 153 -12.16 2.33 -1.00
CA GLN A 153 -12.75 3.66 -0.77
C GLN A 153 -14.11 3.82 -1.45
N GLY A 154 -14.27 3.28 -2.67
CA GLY A 154 -15.54 3.29 -3.39
C GLY A 154 -16.64 2.51 -2.66
N LEU A 155 -16.31 1.35 -2.08
CA LEU A 155 -17.24 0.60 -1.22
C LEU A 155 -17.62 1.37 0.05
N GLY A 156 -16.65 2.06 0.66
CA GLY A 156 -16.88 2.92 1.82
C GLY A 156 -17.85 4.06 1.49
N VAL A 157 -17.56 4.82 0.43
CA VAL A 157 -18.44 5.91 -0.03
C VAL A 157 -19.83 5.39 -0.39
N ALA A 158 -19.94 4.25 -1.07
CA ALA A 158 -21.24 3.65 -1.37
C ALA A 158 -22.02 3.29 -0.10
N SER A 159 -21.34 2.80 0.94
CA SER A 159 -21.96 2.48 2.23
C SER A 159 -22.35 3.71 3.04
N ASP A 160 -21.63 4.83 2.88
CA ASP A 160 -21.93 6.11 3.55
C ASP A 160 -23.10 6.86 2.90
N VAL A 161 -23.35 6.61 1.61
CA VAL A 161 -24.46 7.22 0.85
C VAL A 161 -25.80 6.51 1.09
N VAL A 162 -25.78 5.20 1.38
CA VAL A 162 -26.96 4.35 1.66
C VAL A 162 -27.49 4.56 3.07
#